data_AF-A0A118K3G8-F1
#
_entry.id   AF-A0A118K3G8-F1
#
_cell.length_a   1.000
_cell.length_b   1.000
_cell.length_c   1.000
_cell.angle_alpha   90.00
_cell.angle_beta   90.00
_cell.angle_gamma   90.00
#
_symmetry.space_group_name_H-M   'P 1'
#
loop_
_entity.id
_entity.type
_entity.pdbx_description
1 polymer ?
#
loop_
_entity_poly.entity_id
_entity_poly.type
_entity_poly.pdbx_seq_one_letter_code
_entity_poly.pdbx_strand_id
1 'polypeptide(L)'
;MDVLHEHKCCDGRLVYKGAWTQEEDERLIVYMQSRGDRKQPWKDVPRSAGLARCGKSCRFRWLHYLRPSLNRTEFSTDEIDTIHNLRSSVGNK
;
A
#
# COMPACT_ATOMS: atom_id res chain seq x y z
N MET A 1 -13.55 16.46 -8.79
CA MET A 1 -13.22 17.10 -7.50
C MET A 1 -13.27 16.01 -6.45
N ASP A 2 -12.13 15.59 -5.90
CA ASP A 2 -12.08 14.54 -4.88
C ASP A 2 -12.68 15.07 -3.57
N VAL A 3 -13.84 14.54 -3.22
CA VAL A 3 -14.55 14.96 -2.00
C VAL A 3 -13.91 14.29 -0.80
N LEU A 4 -13.79 15.05 0.29
CA LEU A 4 -13.38 14.53 1.59
C LEU A 4 -14.55 13.77 2.23
N HIS A 5 -14.29 12.54 2.69
CA HIS A 5 -15.32 11.68 3.26
C HIS A 5 -14.91 11.13 4.61
N GLU A 6 -15.87 10.97 5.50
CA GLU A 6 -15.67 10.18 6.71
C GLU A 6 -15.44 8.70 6.36
N HIS A 7 -14.44 8.08 6.97
CA HIS A 7 -14.12 6.68 6.76
C HIS A 7 -14.02 5.92 8.09
N LYS A 8 -14.80 4.83 8.24
CA LYS A 8 -14.93 4.06 9.49
C LYS A 8 -13.60 3.53 10.06
N CYS A 9 -12.59 3.29 9.22
CA CYS A 9 -11.26 2.87 9.71
C CYS A 9 -10.34 4.01 10.17
N CYS A 10 -10.81 5.26 10.18
CA CYS A 10 -10.03 6.46 10.48
C CYS A 10 -10.56 7.28 11.65
N ASP A 11 -11.36 6.67 12.54
CA ASP A 11 -11.95 7.34 13.71
C ASP A 11 -12.70 8.64 13.35
N GLY A 12 -13.49 8.62 12.27
CA GLY A 12 -14.28 9.78 11.84
C GLY A 12 -13.51 10.85 11.06
N ARG A 13 -12.21 10.66 10.78
CA ARG A 13 -11.45 11.64 9.97
C ARG A 13 -11.91 11.67 8.52
N LEU A 14 -11.96 12.89 8.00
CA LEU A 14 -12.14 13.16 6.58
C LEU A 14 -10.92 12.71 5.78
N VAL A 15 -11.14 11.85 4.77
CA VAL A 15 -10.10 11.34 3.87
C VAL A 15 -10.58 11.43 2.42
N TYR A 16 -9.64 11.59 1.49
CA TYR A 16 -9.96 11.51 0.07
C TYR A 16 -10.30 10.08 -0.33
N LYS A 17 -11.45 9.92 -0.99
CA LYS A 17 -11.83 8.71 -1.71
C LYS A 17 -11.62 9.01 -3.20
N GLY A 18 -10.73 8.27 -3.84
CA GLY A 18 -10.33 8.54 -5.21
C GLY A 18 -8.96 7.95 -5.54
N ALA A 19 -8.54 8.11 -6.80
CA ALA A 19 -7.22 7.69 -7.25
C ALA A 19 -6.13 8.40 -6.46
N TRP A 20 -4.97 7.76 -6.31
CA TRP A 20 -3.79 8.38 -5.73
C TRP A 20 -3.16 9.34 -6.74
N THR A 21 -2.82 10.54 -6.29
CA THR A 21 -2.05 11.47 -7.11
C THR A 21 -0.55 11.19 -6.99
N GLN A 22 0.22 11.70 -7.94
CA GLN A 22 1.68 11.56 -7.90
C GLN A 22 2.28 12.21 -6.64
N GLU A 23 1.77 13.35 -6.22
CA GLU A 23 2.24 14.06 -5.03
C GLU A 23 1.95 13.27 -3.74
N GLU A 24 0.83 12.57 -3.68
CA GLU A 24 0.53 11.67 -2.56
C GLU A 24 1.48 10.47 -2.53
N ASP A 25 1.76 9.89 -3.70
CA ASP A 25 2.71 8.79 -3.84
C ASP A 25 4.12 9.22 -3.41
N GLU A 26 4.59 10.39 -3.87
CA GLU A 26 5.90 10.95 -3.52
C GLU A 26 6.04 11.17 -2.01
N ARG A 27 5.03 11.77 -1.36
CA ARG A 27 5.01 11.93 0.11
C ARG A 27 5.08 10.58 0.82
N LEU A 28 4.32 9.59 0.35
CA LEU A 28 4.34 8.25 0.93
C LEU A 28 5.71 7.58 0.75
N ILE A 29 6.33 7.70 -0.43
CA ILE A 29 7.66 7.17 -0.73
C ILE A 29 8.72 7.80 0.17
N VAL A 30 8.80 9.12 0.20
CA VAL A 30 9.77 9.87 1.03
C VAL A 30 9.63 9.47 2.49
N TYR A 31 8.39 9.42 2.99
CA TYR A 31 8.12 9.05 4.37
C TYR A 31 8.58 7.61 4.68
N MET A 32 8.28 6.64 3.82
CA MET A 32 8.67 5.24 4.01
C MET A 32 10.18 5.04 3.95
N GLN A 33 10.84 5.67 2.97
CA GLN A 33 12.30 5.57 2.81
C GLN A 33 13.04 6.21 3.98
N SER A 34 12.55 7.33 4.53
CA SER A 34 13.18 8.02 5.66
C SER A 34 13.24 7.20 6.96
N ARG A 35 12.40 6.17 7.09
CA ARG A 35 12.27 5.34 8.30
C ARG A 35 12.89 3.94 8.15
N GLY A 36 13.33 3.57 6.95
CA GLY A 36 13.86 2.24 6.62
C GLY A 36 12.83 1.11 6.79
N ASP A 37 13.30 -0.14 6.91
CA ASP A 37 12.47 -1.35 7.07
C ASP A 37 11.76 -1.47 8.44
N ARG A 38 11.74 -0.42 9.24
CA ARG A 38 11.10 -0.45 10.56
C ARG A 38 9.58 -0.59 10.41
N LYS A 39 9.02 -1.61 11.05
CA LYS A 39 7.56 -1.81 11.11
C LYS A 39 6.92 -0.70 11.93
N GLN A 40 6.33 0.27 11.26
CA GLN A 40 5.51 1.31 11.89
C GLN A 40 4.01 0.97 11.79
N PRO A 41 3.19 1.35 12.79
CA PRO A 41 1.76 1.15 12.71
C PRO A 41 1.16 1.94 11.54
N TRP A 42 0.49 1.26 10.62
CA TRP A 42 -0.13 1.88 9.45
C TRP A 42 -1.17 2.96 9.79
N LYS A 43 -1.78 2.90 10.97
CA LYS A 43 -2.71 3.92 11.47
C LYS A 43 -2.08 5.31 11.60
N ASP A 44 -0.77 5.38 11.86
CA ASP A 44 -0.07 6.64 12.13
C ASP A 44 0.55 7.22 10.85
N VAL A 45 0.82 6.36 9.86
CA VAL A 45 1.43 6.71 8.57
C VAL A 45 0.77 7.91 7.89
N PRO A 46 -0.57 7.98 7.72
CA PRO A 46 -1.15 9.10 6.98
C PRO A 46 -0.90 10.44 7.65
N ARG A 47 -1.05 10.49 8.98
CA ARG A 47 -0.80 11.72 9.75
C ARG A 47 0.67 12.13 9.68
N SER A 48 1.58 11.18 9.83
CA SER A 48 3.02 11.45 9.82
C SER A 48 3.58 11.77 8.44
N ALA A 49 2.96 11.27 7.37
CA ALA A 49 3.33 11.57 5.98
C ALA A 49 2.59 12.80 5.41
N GLY A 50 1.71 13.45 6.20
CA GLY A 50 0.91 14.59 5.73
C GLY A 50 -0.11 14.22 4.65
N LEU A 51 -0.66 13.01 4.71
CA LEU A 51 -1.62 12.48 3.75
C LEU A 51 -3.04 12.50 4.33
N ALA A 52 -4.00 13.00 3.54
CA ALA A 52 -5.43 12.90 3.84
C ALA A 52 -6.00 11.54 3.37
N ARG A 53 -5.34 10.44 3.77
CA ARG A 53 -5.70 9.05 3.44
C ARG A 53 -5.84 8.23 4.71
N CYS A 54 -6.43 7.03 4.58
CA CYS A 54 -6.52 6.08 5.67
C CYS A 54 -5.27 5.20 5.76
N GLY A 55 -4.94 4.71 6.95
CA GLY A 55 -3.79 3.82 7.14
C GLY A 55 -3.86 2.55 6.28
N LYS A 56 -5.06 2.00 6.11
CA LYS A 56 -5.30 0.85 5.21
C LYS A 56 -4.97 1.19 3.75
N SER A 57 -5.35 2.38 3.28
CA SER A 57 -5.07 2.85 1.93
C SER A 57 -3.57 3.06 1.74
N CYS A 58 -2.89 3.72 2.68
CA CYS A 58 -1.43 3.88 2.64
C CYS A 58 -0.71 2.52 2.61
N ARG A 59 -1.14 1.55 3.43
CA ARG A 59 -0.59 0.19 3.41
C ARG A 59 -0.72 -0.47 2.05
N PHE A 60 -1.93 -0.45 1.51
CA PHE A 60 -2.21 -1.07 0.23
C PHE A 60 -1.40 -0.41 -0.88
N ARG A 61 -1.40 0.93 -0.93
CA ARG A 61 -0.66 1.68 -1.95
C ARG A 61 0.83 1.39 -1.92
N TRP A 62 1.43 1.36 -0.73
CA TRP A 62 2.84 1.02 -0.58
C TRP A 62 3.15 -0.40 -1.03
N LEU A 63 2.47 -1.40 -0.45
CA LEU A 63 2.80 -2.81 -0.67
C LEU A 63 2.53 -3.29 -2.10
N HIS A 64 1.51 -2.76 -2.76
CA HIS A 64 1.10 -3.21 -4.09
C HIS A 64 1.63 -2.35 -5.23
N TYR A 65 2.07 -1.11 -4.95
CA TYR A 65 2.50 -0.20 -6.01
C TYR A 65 3.85 0.47 -5.73
N LEU A 66 4.04 1.11 -4.58
CA LEU A 66 5.20 2.02 -4.46
C LEU A 66 6.48 1.35 -3.93
N ARG A 67 6.37 0.16 -3.31
CA ARG A 67 7.52 -0.51 -2.71
C ARG A 67 8.58 -0.87 -3.78
N PRO A 68 9.85 -0.48 -3.60
CA PRO A 68 10.90 -0.72 -4.60
C PRO A 68 11.18 -2.20 -4.90
N SER A 69 11.02 -3.09 -3.92
CA SER A 69 11.15 -4.55 -4.12
C SER A 69 9.95 -5.17 -4.87
N LEU A 70 9.02 -4.33 -5.31
CA LEU A 70 7.89 -4.54 -6.20
C LEU A 70 8.26 -5.13 -7.57
N ASN A 71 8.42 -6.45 -7.76
CA ASN A 71 8.54 -6.97 -9.12
C ASN A 71 7.18 -6.93 -9.85
N ARG A 72 7.15 -6.29 -11.03
CA ARG A 72 5.97 -6.16 -11.91
C ARG A 72 6.19 -6.76 -13.29
N THR A 73 7.31 -7.44 -13.49
CA THR A 73 7.55 -8.17 -14.74
C THR A 73 6.64 -9.39 -14.81
N GLU A 74 6.51 -9.94 -16.01
CA GLU A 74 5.98 -11.28 -16.19
C GLU A 74 6.75 -12.28 -15.31
N PHE A 75 6.04 -13.30 -14.84
CA PHE A 75 6.66 -14.41 -14.12
C PHE A 75 7.50 -15.26 -15.06
N SER A 76 8.62 -15.78 -14.56
CA SER A 76 9.38 -16.80 -15.26
C SER A 76 8.66 -18.14 -15.26
N THR A 77 9.05 -19.06 -16.15
CA THR A 77 8.51 -20.42 -16.17
C THR A 77 8.69 -21.12 -14.82
N ASP A 78 9.86 -20.98 -14.19
CA ASP A 78 10.13 -21.59 -12.88
C ASP A 78 9.23 -21.00 -11.77
N GLU A 79 8.96 -19.70 -11.82
CA GLU A 79 8.04 -19.04 -10.89
C GLU A 79 6.60 -19.52 -11.10
N ILE A 80 6.17 -19.68 -12.34
CA ILE A 80 4.86 -20.22 -12.70
C ILE A 80 4.70 -21.64 -12.18
N ASP A 81 5.68 -22.52 -12.42
CA ASP A 81 5.66 -23.90 -11.93
C ASP A 81 5.62 -23.95 -10.40
N THR A 82 6.40 -23.10 -9.74
CA THR A 82 6.38 -22.97 -8.29
C THR A 82 5.00 -22.55 -7.77
N ILE A 83 4.35 -21.57 -8.43
CA ILE A 83 3.00 -21.11 -8.09
C ILE A 83 1.99 -22.27 -8.24
N HIS A 84 2.05 -23.04 -9.32
CA HIS A 84 1.17 -24.20 -9.54
C HIS A 84 1.35 -25.28 -8.48
N ASN A 85 2.59 -25.60 -8.13
CA ASN A 85 2.93 -26.59 -7.11
C ASN A 85 2.45 -26.16 -5.73
N LEU A 86 2.67 -24.89 -5.37
CA LEU A 86 2.19 -24.33 -4.11
C LEU A 86 0.67 -24.33 -4.06
N ARG A 87 -0.01 -23.88 -5.12
CA ARG A 87 -1.48 -23.87 -5.16
C ARG A 87 -2.06 -25.27 -4.99
N SER A 88 -1.47 -26.28 -5.62
CA SER A 88 -1.90 -27.68 -5.49
C SER A 88 -1.68 -28.25 -4.08
N SER A 89 -0.58 -27.86 -3.42
CA SER A 89 -0.20 -28.42 -2.12
C SER A 89 -0.88 -27.74 -0.92
N VAL A 90 -1.06 -26.42 -0.95
CA VAL A 90 -1.63 -25.64 0.18
C VAL A 90 -2.98 -24.99 -0.10
N GLY A 91 -3.48 -25.05 -1.34
CA GLY A 91 -4.74 -24.44 -1.73
C GLY A 91 -4.69 -22.90 -1.78
N ASN A 92 -5.84 -22.27 -2.04
CA ASN A 92 -5.98 -20.81 -1.97
C ASN A 92 -6.19 -20.40 -0.50
N LYS A 93 -5.29 -19.57 0.04
CA LYS A 93 -5.38 -18.96 1.36
C LYS A 93 -5.42 -17.44 1.25
#